data_AF-A0A2E0CFP3-F1
#
_entry.id   AF-A0A2E0CFP3-F1
#
_cell.length_a   1.000
_cell.length_b   1.000
_cell.length_c   1.000
_cell.angle_alpha   90.00
_cell.angle_beta   90.00
_cell.angle_gamma   90.00
#
_symmetry.space_group_name_H-M   'P 1'
#
loop_
_entity.id
_entity.type
_entity.pdbx_description
1 polymer ?
#
loop_
_entity_poly.entity_id
_entity_poly.type
_entity_poly.pdbx_seq_one_letter_code
_entity_poly.pdbx_strand_id
1 'polypeptide(L)' 'MAKKQTFGDKTGKSSAKSKSMIKLVKAGKSDTGFLRFKEEIVAVPDGKNADAVVKELLSK' A
#
# COMPACT_ATOMS: atom_id res chain seq x y z
N MET A 1 0.91 26.50 33.50
CA MET A 1 -0.27 26.45 32.59
C MET A 1 -0.03 25.39 31.53
N ALA A 2 -0.72 24.25 31.61
CA ALA A 2 -0.59 23.21 30.58
C ALA A 2 -1.32 23.67 29.32
N LYS A 3 -0.63 23.74 28.17
CA LYS A 3 -1.28 23.94 26.87
C LYS A 3 -2.33 22.84 26.71
N LYS A 4 -3.62 23.22 26.64
CA LYS A 4 -4.70 22.30 26.29
C LYS A 4 -4.54 21.89 24.82
N GLN A 5 -3.77 20.85 24.58
CA GLN A 5 -3.71 20.20 23.28
C GLN A 5 -5.01 19.42 23.10
N THR A 6 -5.79 19.77 22.07
CA THR A 6 -7.05 19.09 21.79
C THR A 6 -6.81 17.80 21.03
N PHE A 7 -7.79 16.89 21.04
CA PHE A 7 -7.69 15.65 20.26
C PHE A 7 -7.52 15.93 18.76
N GLY A 8 -8.20 16.97 18.24
CA GLY A 8 -8.06 17.43 16.86
C GLY A 8 -6.62 17.83 16.50
N ASP A 9 -5.89 18.48 17.41
CA ASP A 9 -4.48 18.85 17.21
C ASP A 9 -3.55 17.64 17.10
N LYS A 10 -3.92 16.48 17.68
CA LYS A 10 -3.18 15.22 17.52
C LYS A 10 -3.53 14.54 16.20
N THR A 11 -4.77 14.66 15.74
CA THR A 11 -5.25 14.01 14.50
C THR A 11 -4.82 14.76 13.23
N GLY A 12 -4.53 16.07 13.31
CA GLY A 12 -4.12 16.88 12.16
C GLY A 12 -2.77 16.50 11.52
N LYS A 13 -1.95 15.68 12.19
CA LYS A 13 -0.68 15.17 11.64
C LYS A 13 -0.84 13.92 10.77
N SER A 14 -2.03 13.34 10.67
CA SER A 14 -2.25 12.13 9.84
C SER A 14 -2.49 12.43 8.35
N SER A 15 -2.74 13.69 7.98
CA SER A 15 -2.93 14.10 6.58
C SER A 15 -1.63 14.18 5.77
N ALA A 16 -0.47 14.02 6.41
CA ALA A 16 0.83 14.20 5.76
C ALA A 16 1.23 13.09 4.78
N LYS A 17 0.61 11.89 4.83
CA LYS A 17 0.83 10.82 3.83
C LYS A 17 -0.37 9.90 3.77
N SER A 18 -1.33 10.19 2.91
CA SER A 18 -2.21 9.15 2.37
C SER A 18 -1.33 8.19 1.55
N LYS A 19 -0.67 7.24 2.22
CA LYS A 19 0.10 6.18 1.56
C LYS A 19 -0.91 5.34 0.79
N SER A 20 -1.09 5.62 -0.49
CA SER A 20 -1.90 4.78 -1.37
C SER A 20 -1.29 3.38 -1.35
N MET A 21 -2.12 2.36 -1.15
CA MET A 21 -1.70 0.97 -1.08
C MET A 21 -2.41 0.17 -2.16
N ILE A 22 -1.68 -0.72 -2.80
CA ILE A 22 -2.19 -1.65 -3.80
C ILE A 22 -2.11 -3.05 -3.20
N LYS A 23 -3.22 -3.79 -3.22
CA LYS A 23 -3.20 -5.23 -2.99
C LYS A 23 -2.96 -5.93 -4.33
N LEU A 24 -1.79 -6.52 -4.50
CA LEU A 24 -1.42 -7.30 -5.67
C LEU A 24 -1.75 -8.77 -5.40
N VAL A 25 -2.61 -9.37 -6.24
CA VAL A 25 -2.96 -10.78 -6.17
C VAL A 25 -2.37 -11.49 -7.39
N LYS A 26 -1.36 -12.35 -7.18
CA LYS A 26 -0.70 -13.12 -8.23
C LYS A 26 -1.23 -14.55 -8.24
N ALA A 27 -1.71 -15.02 -9.40
CA ALA A 27 -2.05 -16.42 -9.62
C ALA A 27 -0.81 -17.18 -10.12
N GLY A 28 -0.58 -18.38 -9.61
CA GLY A 28 0.45 -19.30 -10.10
C GLY A 28 0.01 -20.74 -9.95
N LYS A 29 0.48 -21.61 -10.85
CA LYS A 29 0.21 -23.05 -10.75
C LYS A 29 1.18 -23.67 -9.74
N SER A 30 0.68 -24.47 -8.81
CA SER A 30 1.51 -25.27 -7.90
C SER A 30 2.10 -26.46 -8.64
N ASP A 31 3.15 -27.06 -8.07
CA ASP A 31 3.79 -28.27 -8.62
C ASP A 31 2.78 -29.43 -8.75
N THR A 32 1.78 -29.46 -7.88
CA THR A 32 0.65 -30.40 -7.87
C THR A 32 -0.48 -30.04 -8.85
N GLY A 33 -0.36 -28.95 -9.60
CA GLY A 33 -1.27 -28.57 -10.67
C GLY A 33 -2.43 -27.65 -10.28
N PHE A 34 -2.59 -27.30 -9.01
CA PHE A 34 -3.64 -26.40 -8.53
C PHE A 34 -3.29 -24.93 -8.75
N LEU A 35 -4.30 -24.08 -8.96
CA LEU A 35 -4.11 -22.63 -9.00
C LEU A 35 -3.98 -22.09 -7.57
N ARG A 36 -2.90 -21.37 -7.28
CA ARG A 36 -2.66 -20.70 -6.00
C ARG A 36 -2.61 -19.19 -6.20
N PHE A 37 -3.17 -18.46 -5.24
CA PHE A 37 -3.12 -17.01 -5.20
C PHE A 37 -2.18 -16.56 -4.08
N LYS A 38 -1.26 -15.66 -4.40
CA LYS A 38 -0.39 -14.99 -3.43
C LYS A 38 -0.78 -13.52 -3.37
N GLU A 39 -1.08 -13.03 -2.17
CA GLU A 39 -1.41 -11.63 -1.92
C GLU A 39 -0.18 -10.88 -1.40
N GLU A 40 0.05 -9.68 -1.92
CA GLU A 40 1.11 -8.78 -1.46
C GLU A 40 0.55 -7.36 -1.39
N ILE A 41 0.76 -6.66 -0.28
CA ILE A 41 0.37 -5.26 -0.13
C ILE A 41 1.58 -4.40 -0.42
N VAL A 42 1.48 -3.53 -1.42
CA VAL A 42 2.55 -2.64 -1.85
C VAL A 42 2.14 -1.19 -1.62
N ALA A 43 3.02 -0.43 -0.97
CA ALA A 43 2.85 1.01 -0.81
C ALA A 43 3.24 1.73 -2.11
N VAL A 44 2.36 2.59 -2.60
CA VAL A 44 2.63 3.49 -3.72
C VAL A 44 3.39 4.71 -3.18
N PRO A 45 4.61 4.99 -3.67
CA PRO A 45 5.34 6.19 -3.31
C PRO A 45 4.58 7.46 -3.70
N ASP A 46 4.73 8.53 -2.90
CA ASP A 46 4.07 9.81 -3.15
C ASP A 46 4.44 10.35 -4.55
N GLY A 47 3.44 10.69 -5.36
CA GLY A 47 3.61 11.20 -6.72
C GLY A 47 3.81 10.14 -7.82
N LYS A 48 3.87 8.84 -7.49
CA LYS A 48 3.88 7.75 -8.49
C LYS A 48 2.47 7.27 -8.82
N ASN A 49 2.25 6.92 -10.08
CA ASN A 49 1.02 6.27 -10.53
C ASN A 49 1.04 4.79 -10.12
N ALA A 50 -0.08 4.29 -9.58
CA ALA A 50 -0.29 2.90 -9.22
C ALA A 50 0.04 1.92 -10.37
N ASP A 51 -0.38 2.23 -11.59
CA ASP A 51 -0.13 1.38 -12.77
C ASP A 51 1.36 1.25 -13.10
N ALA A 52 2.12 2.34 -12.95
CA ALA A 52 3.56 2.35 -13.21
C ALA A 52 4.29 1.49 -12.16
N VAL A 53 3.90 1.59 -10.89
CA VAL A 53 4.47 0.79 -9.79
C VAL A 53 4.19 -0.69 -10.00
N VAL A 54 2.96 -1.06 -10.40
CA VAL A 54 2.61 -2.46 -10.68
C VAL A 54 3.42 -3.01 -11.86
N LYS A 55 3.60 -2.23 -12.93
CA LYS A 55 4.42 -2.63 -14.08
C LYS A 55 5.89 -2.85 -13.70
N GLU A 56 6.49 -1.96 -12.91
CA GLU A 56 7.85 -2.12 -12.38
C GLU A 56 8.01 -3.41 -11.56
N LEU A 57 6.99 -3.78 -10.77
CA LEU A 57 7.01 -5.00 -9.94
C LEU A 57 6.82 -6.30 -10.74
N LEU A 58 6.12 -6.23 -11.87
CA LEU A 58 5.84 -7.40 -12.73
C LEU A 58 6.92 -7.61 -13.79
N SER A 59 7.70 -6.58 -14.13
CA SER A 59 8.81 -6.67 -15.09
C SER A 59 10.09 -7.28 -14.51
N LYS A 60 10.08 -7.66 -13.22
CA LYS A 60 11.21 -8.23 -12.48
C LYS A 60 11.03 -9.73 -12.35
#